data_AF-A0A812P9I0-F1
#
_entry.id   AF-A0A812P9I0-F1
#
_cell.length_a   1.000
_cell.length_b   1.000
_cell.length_c   1.000
_cell.angle_alpha   90.00
_cell.angle_beta   90.00
_cell.angle_gamma   90.00
#
_symmetry.space_group_name_H-M   'P 1'
#
loop_
_entity.id
_entity.type
_entity.pdbx_description
1 polymer ?
#
loop_
_entity_poly.entity_id
_entity_poly.type
_entity_poly.pdbx_seq_one_letter_code
_entity_poly.pdbx_strand_id
1 'polypeptide(L)'
;MVPSTLREGGRLLKIKEELLEMLPHFPAMPLNSCNSDPNYVAAMHANLQADNAFFWRDEYGSLACGVLDWGGFNRMPFCMNFLGCLSGADPEVLLAHEEGIIRCFRDEYARCGGPDLPLEELLLRYHLGYITFVYESTTWLEREVYKLATKEEMMTFEGILDDRFQERFRVRCRSSAIINSFAFYSLKGDYFIKMFKRWSAGKGAAFLTRMR
;
A
#
# COMPACT_ATOMS: atom_id res chain seq x y z
N MET A 1 3.77 0.86 -20.31
CA MET A 1 3.22 1.01 -18.94
C MET A 1 4.01 0.26 -17.87
N VAL A 2 4.40 -1.02 -18.06
CA VAL A 2 5.16 -1.77 -17.04
C VAL A 2 6.66 -1.41 -17.08
N PRO A 3 7.28 -1.01 -15.94
CA PRO A 3 8.72 -0.76 -15.86
C PRO A 3 9.57 -1.94 -16.36
N SER A 4 10.71 -1.67 -17.01
CA SER A 4 11.65 -2.71 -17.45
C SER A 4 12.13 -3.57 -16.26
N THR A 5 12.31 -2.94 -15.10
CA THR A 5 12.67 -3.56 -13.83
C THR A 5 11.72 -4.66 -13.38
N LEU A 6 10.47 -4.69 -13.84
CA LEU A 6 9.53 -5.79 -13.60
C LEU A 6 9.51 -6.85 -14.71
N ARG A 7 9.80 -6.45 -15.95
CA ARG A 7 9.76 -7.34 -17.12
C ARG A 7 10.99 -8.25 -17.22
N GLU A 8 12.09 -7.85 -16.60
CA GLU A 8 13.37 -8.54 -16.70
C GLU A 8 13.62 -9.53 -15.55
N GLY A 9 14.45 -10.55 -15.80
CA GLY A 9 15.06 -11.37 -14.75
C GLY A 9 14.12 -12.24 -13.91
N GLY A 10 12.94 -12.61 -14.42
CA GLY A 10 12.01 -13.52 -13.72
C GLY A 10 11.40 -12.94 -12.44
N ARG A 11 11.49 -11.62 -12.23
CA ARG A 11 11.06 -10.97 -10.98
C ARG A 11 9.57 -11.16 -10.70
N LEU A 12 8.70 -11.04 -11.71
CA LEU A 12 7.27 -11.30 -11.55
C LEU A 12 6.98 -12.77 -11.17
N LEU A 13 7.74 -13.72 -11.71
CA LEU A 13 7.59 -15.13 -11.35
C LEU A 13 7.98 -15.37 -9.89
N LYS A 14 9.09 -14.78 -9.45
CA LYS A 14 9.51 -14.82 -8.05
C LYS A 14 8.47 -14.21 -7.11
N ILE A 15 7.94 -13.02 -7.44
CA ILE A 15 6.87 -12.39 -6.65
C ILE A 15 5.65 -13.31 -6.55
N LYS A 16 5.24 -13.91 -7.67
CA LYS A 16 4.15 -14.89 -7.69
C LYS A 16 4.44 -16.07 -6.75
N GLU A 17 5.62 -16.66 -6.81
CA GLU A 17 6.00 -17.80 -5.96
C GLU A 17 5.98 -17.42 -4.47
N GLU A 18 6.54 -16.27 -4.10
CA GLU A 18 6.53 -15.78 -2.72
C GLU A 18 5.11 -15.48 -2.22
N LEU A 19 4.28 -14.81 -3.03
CA LEU A 19 2.88 -14.55 -2.68
C LEU A 19 2.09 -15.84 -2.50
N LEU A 20 2.33 -16.86 -3.34
CA LEU A 20 1.70 -18.18 -3.21
C LEU A 20 2.18 -18.92 -1.96
N GLU A 21 3.45 -18.79 -1.56
CA GLU A 21 3.97 -19.32 -0.29
C GLU A 21 3.27 -18.66 0.91
N MET A 22 3.02 -17.34 0.85
CA MET A 22 2.41 -16.59 1.93
C MET A 22 0.87 -16.65 1.94
N LEU A 23 0.23 -17.01 0.83
CA LEU A 23 -1.22 -16.98 0.63
C LEU A 23 -2.03 -17.68 1.74
N PRO A 24 -1.65 -18.89 2.23
CA PRO A 24 -2.40 -19.54 3.32
C PRO A 24 -2.45 -18.71 4.60
N HIS A 25 -1.55 -17.75 4.78
CA HIS A 25 -1.40 -16.92 5.97
C HIS A 25 -2.03 -15.53 5.83
N PHE A 26 -2.64 -15.23 4.69
CA PHE A 26 -3.21 -13.91 4.43
C PHE A 26 -4.23 -13.47 5.49
N PRO A 27 -5.20 -14.27 5.93
CA PRO A 27 -6.12 -13.83 6.98
C PRO A 27 -5.41 -13.49 8.31
N ALA A 28 -4.30 -14.14 8.63
CA ALA A 28 -3.57 -13.84 9.87
C ALA A 28 -2.82 -12.50 9.82
N MET A 29 -2.43 -12.03 8.62
CA MET A 29 -1.60 -10.85 8.44
C MET A 29 -2.35 -9.52 8.69
N PRO A 30 -3.23 -9.00 7.81
CA PRO A 30 -3.92 -7.75 8.05
C PRO A 30 -5.14 -7.91 8.96
N LEU A 31 -5.94 -8.98 8.83
CA LEU A 31 -7.19 -9.11 9.59
C LEU A 31 -6.92 -9.35 11.07
N ASN A 32 -6.05 -10.31 11.42
CA ASN A 32 -5.82 -10.63 12.82
C ASN A 32 -4.71 -9.78 13.46
N SER A 33 -3.55 -9.63 12.82
CA SER A 33 -2.43 -8.95 13.47
C SER A 33 -2.61 -7.42 13.51
N CYS A 34 -3.08 -6.80 12.43
CA CYS A 34 -3.20 -5.34 12.36
C CYS A 34 -4.37 -4.79 13.17
N ASN A 35 -5.46 -5.55 13.36
CA ASN A 35 -6.61 -5.16 14.21
C ASN A 35 -6.43 -5.52 15.70
N SER A 36 -5.40 -6.27 16.07
CA SER A 36 -5.29 -6.84 17.43
C SER A 36 -5.02 -5.82 18.54
N ASP A 37 -4.51 -4.64 18.21
CA ASP A 37 -4.10 -3.62 19.18
C ASP A 37 -4.85 -2.31 18.90
N PRO A 38 -5.72 -1.85 19.81
CA PRO A 38 -6.52 -0.65 19.62
C PRO A 38 -5.68 0.63 19.50
N ASN A 39 -4.42 0.62 19.96
CA ASN A 39 -3.52 1.76 19.82
C ASN A 39 -3.16 2.06 18.36
N TYR A 40 -3.33 1.07 17.47
CA TYR A 40 -3.08 1.18 16.02
C TYR A 40 -4.36 1.49 15.23
N VAL A 41 -5.47 1.78 15.91
CA VAL A 41 -6.78 2.04 15.31
C VAL A 41 -7.19 3.48 15.58
N ALA A 42 -7.44 4.23 14.51
CA ALA A 42 -7.84 5.64 14.59
C ALA A 42 -8.95 5.95 13.58
N ALA A 43 -9.56 7.13 13.70
CA ALA A 43 -10.42 7.66 12.65
C ALA A 43 -9.56 8.17 11.51
N MET A 44 -9.74 7.62 10.31
CA MET A 44 -8.84 7.80 9.17
C MET A 44 -9.61 8.17 7.91
N HIS A 45 -8.96 8.94 7.03
CA HIS A 45 -9.52 9.44 5.77
C HIS A 45 -9.78 8.35 4.69
N ALA A 46 -9.14 7.18 4.78
CA ALA A 46 -9.18 6.10 3.76
C ALA A 46 -8.54 6.40 2.39
N ASN A 47 -8.45 7.67 1.97
CA ASN A 47 -7.92 8.06 0.66
C ASN A 47 -7.04 9.32 0.71
N LEU A 48 -6.15 9.44 1.69
CA LEU A 48 -5.34 10.67 1.88
C LEU A 48 -4.09 10.70 1.00
N GLN A 49 -4.31 10.69 -0.31
CA GLN A 49 -3.27 10.96 -1.30
C GLN A 49 -3.03 12.47 -1.41
N ALA A 50 -1.89 12.89 -1.95
CA ALA A 50 -1.51 14.31 -2.00
C ALA A 50 -2.47 15.17 -2.83
N ASP A 51 -3.17 14.58 -3.80
CA ASP A 51 -4.20 15.21 -4.63
C ASP A 51 -5.54 15.40 -3.89
N ASN A 52 -5.74 14.73 -2.75
CA ASN A 52 -6.86 14.94 -1.82
C ASN A 52 -6.52 15.92 -0.69
N ALA A 53 -5.40 16.64 -0.82
CA ALA A 53 -5.00 17.67 0.12
C ALA A 53 -4.69 18.99 -0.61
N PHE A 54 -4.97 20.10 0.06
CA PHE A 54 -4.50 21.41 -0.35
C PHE A 54 -3.70 22.04 0.79
N PHE A 55 -2.64 22.76 0.44
CA PHE A 55 -1.67 23.28 1.38
C PHE A 55 -1.59 24.81 1.24
N TRP A 56 -1.50 25.50 2.37
CA TRP A 56 -1.28 26.94 2.41
C TRP A 56 -0.34 27.29 3.56
N ARG A 57 0.17 28.53 3.57
CA ARG A 57 0.82 29.09 4.75
C ARG A 57 -0.16 29.98 5.48
N ASP A 58 -0.26 29.81 6.79
CA ASP A 58 -1.07 30.70 7.62
C ASP A 58 -0.41 32.08 7.77
N GLU A 59 -1.07 32.96 8.53
CA GLU A 59 -0.60 34.33 8.83
C GLU A 59 0.75 34.38 9.58
N TYR A 60 1.19 33.27 10.17
CA TYR A 60 2.48 33.12 10.86
C TYR A 60 3.54 32.42 9.98
N GLY A 61 3.20 32.07 8.74
CA GLY A 61 4.08 31.36 7.80
C GLY A 61 4.15 29.85 8.00
N SER A 62 3.36 29.30 8.93
CA SER A 62 3.30 27.85 9.21
C SER A 62 2.59 27.11 8.08
N LEU A 63 3.08 25.91 7.72
CA LEU A 63 2.40 25.07 6.73
C LEU A 63 1.12 24.49 7.34
N ALA A 64 -0.02 24.82 6.75
CA ALA A 64 -1.30 24.24 7.06
C ALA A 64 -1.79 23.37 5.90
N CYS A 65 -2.68 22.42 6.21
CA CYS A 65 -3.31 21.57 5.21
C CYS A 65 -4.81 21.43 5.47
N GLY A 66 -5.53 21.22 4.37
CA GLY A 66 -6.95 20.93 4.33
C GLY A 66 -7.16 19.72 3.46
N VAL A 67 -8.22 18.97 3.74
CA VAL A 67 -8.42 17.63 3.20
C VAL A 67 -9.79 17.54 2.53
N LEU A 68 -9.83 16.90 1.36
CA LEU A 68 -11.01 16.69 0.53
C LEU A 68 -11.31 15.18 0.42
N ASP A 69 -12.50 14.82 -0.07
CA ASP A 69 -12.89 13.42 -0.36
C ASP A 69 -13.00 12.50 0.87
N TRP A 70 -13.79 12.95 1.87
CA TRP A 70 -14.06 12.21 3.10
C TRP A 70 -14.97 10.98 2.93
N GLY A 71 -15.29 10.55 1.70
CA GLY A 71 -16.26 9.49 1.44
C GLY A 71 -15.90 8.13 2.05
N GLY A 72 -14.60 7.89 2.29
CA GLY A 72 -14.10 6.68 2.94
C GLY A 72 -13.83 6.81 4.44
N PHE A 73 -14.12 7.96 5.05
CA PHE A 73 -13.78 8.24 6.45
C PHE A 73 -14.39 7.21 7.41
N ASN A 74 -13.54 6.49 8.14
CA ASN A 74 -13.99 5.52 9.14
C ASN A 74 -12.92 5.22 10.19
N ARG A 75 -13.29 4.42 11.19
CA ARG A 75 -12.36 3.88 12.17
C ARG A 75 -11.71 2.60 11.62
N MET A 76 -10.38 2.59 11.50
CA MET A 76 -9.64 1.43 10.96
C MET A 76 -8.19 1.38 11.48
N PRO A 77 -7.50 0.23 11.34
CA PRO A 77 -6.07 0.15 11.58
C PRO A 77 -5.31 1.06 10.61
N PHE A 78 -4.65 2.10 11.12
CA PHE A 78 -4.07 3.11 10.24
C PHE A 78 -2.84 2.60 9.48
N CYS A 79 -2.14 1.56 9.96
CA CYS A 79 -1.06 0.92 9.19
C CYS A 79 -1.57 0.31 7.88
N MET A 80 -2.79 -0.23 7.89
CA MET A 80 -3.44 -0.72 6.66
C MET A 80 -3.92 0.45 5.81
N ASN A 81 -4.38 1.53 6.45
CA ASN A 81 -4.82 2.73 5.76
C ASN A 81 -3.73 3.41 4.92
N PHE A 82 -2.46 3.28 5.34
CA PHE A 82 -1.34 3.80 4.55
C PHE A 82 -1.30 3.22 3.14
N LEU A 83 -1.80 2.00 2.92
CA LEU A 83 -1.86 1.42 1.57
C LEU A 83 -2.71 2.27 0.63
N GLY A 84 -3.88 2.74 1.07
CA GLY A 84 -4.70 3.66 0.28
C GLY A 84 -3.97 4.99 0.03
N CYS A 85 -3.42 5.57 1.09
CA CYS A 85 -2.77 6.88 1.06
C CYS A 85 -1.46 6.91 0.24
N LEU A 86 -0.75 5.78 0.14
CA LEU A 86 0.55 5.68 -0.53
C LEU A 86 0.49 4.89 -1.85
N SER A 87 -0.66 4.32 -2.22
CA SER A 87 -0.80 3.51 -3.45
C SER A 87 -0.50 4.25 -4.75
N GLY A 88 -0.64 5.59 -4.75
CA GLY A 88 -0.31 6.45 -5.89
C GLY A 88 1.16 6.86 -5.96
N ALA A 89 1.98 6.56 -4.94
CA ALA A 89 3.39 6.94 -4.94
C ALA A 89 4.18 6.15 -6.00
N ASP A 90 5.12 6.82 -6.66
CA ASP A 90 6.11 6.15 -7.48
C ASP A 90 6.95 5.18 -6.61
N PRO A 91 7.29 4.00 -7.12
CA PRO A 91 7.91 2.96 -6.30
C PRO A 91 9.30 3.38 -5.79
N GLU A 92 10.06 4.19 -6.53
CA GLU A 92 11.34 4.75 -6.08
C GLU A 92 11.17 5.78 -4.96
N VAL A 93 10.13 6.61 -5.01
CA VAL A 93 9.78 7.57 -3.95
C VAL A 93 9.42 6.80 -2.69
N LEU A 94 8.57 5.78 -2.81
CA LEU A 94 8.19 4.95 -1.68
C LEU A 94 9.40 4.21 -1.09
N LEU A 95 10.30 3.69 -1.93
CA LEU A 95 11.55 3.04 -1.50
C LEU A 95 12.46 3.97 -0.69
N ALA A 96 12.58 5.22 -1.12
CA ALA A 96 13.43 6.21 -0.47
C ALA A 96 12.81 6.79 0.81
N HIS A 97 11.47 6.88 0.89
CA HIS A 97 10.81 7.73 1.88
C HIS A 97 9.78 7.02 2.78
N GLU A 98 9.46 5.73 2.58
CA GLU A 98 8.43 5.05 3.38
C GLU A 98 8.63 5.18 4.89
N GLU A 99 9.86 5.00 5.38
CA GLU A 99 10.17 5.07 6.79
C GLU A 99 9.98 6.49 7.32
N GLY A 100 10.44 7.49 6.57
CA GLY A 100 10.29 8.89 6.92
C GLY A 100 8.82 9.32 6.96
N ILE A 101 8.02 8.86 6.01
CA ILE A 101 6.57 9.12 5.96
C ILE A 101 5.86 8.50 7.16
N ILE A 102 6.13 7.22 7.45
CA ILE A 102 5.51 6.50 8.59
C ILE A 102 5.98 7.08 9.92
N ARG A 103 7.25 7.49 10.04
CA ARG A 103 7.78 8.19 11.21
C ARG A 103 7.10 9.53 11.42
N CYS A 104 6.93 10.32 10.36
CA CYS A 104 6.21 11.60 10.42
C CYS A 104 4.78 11.40 10.95
N PHE A 105 4.05 10.42 10.41
CA PHE A 105 2.71 10.08 10.92
C PHE A 105 2.74 9.67 12.39
N ARG A 106 3.68 8.80 12.79
CA ARG A 106 3.83 8.36 14.19
C ARG A 106 4.04 9.54 15.13
N ASP A 107 4.97 10.43 14.78
CA ASP A 107 5.35 11.56 15.62
C ASP A 107 4.16 12.53 15.77
N GLU A 108 3.43 12.79 14.69
CA GLU A 108 2.22 13.61 14.71
C GLU A 108 1.06 12.94 15.46
N TYR A 109 0.92 11.61 15.32
CA TYR A 109 -0.07 10.85 16.08
C TYR A 109 0.17 10.97 17.58
N ALA A 110 1.42 10.79 18.03
CA ALA A 110 1.81 10.97 19.42
C ALA A 110 1.61 12.42 19.89
N ARG A 111 2.05 13.40 19.09
CA ARG A 111 1.88 14.83 19.36
C ARG A 111 0.41 15.25 19.51
N CYS A 112 -0.49 14.61 18.77
CA CYS A 112 -1.93 14.87 18.79
C CYS A 112 -2.71 14.04 19.83
N GLY A 113 -2.01 13.32 20.73
CA GLY A 113 -2.62 12.61 21.85
C GLY A 113 -2.75 11.09 21.68
N GLY A 114 -2.25 10.53 20.58
CA GLY A 114 -2.03 9.10 20.44
C GLY A 114 -0.87 8.61 21.31
N PRO A 115 -0.74 7.28 21.54
CA PRO A 115 0.43 6.72 22.20
C PRO A 115 1.69 6.86 21.32
N ASP A 116 2.86 6.90 21.97
CA ASP A 116 4.15 6.73 21.29
C ASP A 116 4.32 5.26 20.90
N LEU A 117 4.28 5.00 19.59
CA LEU A 117 4.28 3.64 19.03
C LEU A 117 5.65 3.28 18.45
N PRO A 118 6.13 2.03 18.63
CA PRO A 118 7.38 1.59 18.01
C PRO A 118 7.31 1.67 16.48
N LEU A 119 8.28 2.35 15.86
CA LEU A 119 8.31 2.53 14.41
C LEU A 119 8.48 1.20 13.68
N GLU A 120 9.26 0.28 14.23
CA GLU A 120 9.43 -1.05 13.66
C GLU A 120 8.12 -1.85 13.62
N GLU A 121 7.23 -1.63 14.59
CA GLU A 121 5.91 -2.28 14.62
C GLU A 121 4.99 -1.70 13.55
N LEU A 122 5.02 -0.38 13.36
CA LEU A 122 4.27 0.32 12.32
C LEU A 122 4.67 -0.15 10.92
N LEU A 123 5.98 -0.15 10.64
CA LEU A 123 6.54 -0.63 9.38
C LEU A 123 6.16 -2.08 9.12
N LEU A 124 6.27 -2.95 10.13
CA LEU A 124 5.90 -4.33 9.96
C LEU A 124 4.43 -4.49 9.59
N ARG A 125 3.51 -3.85 10.32
CA ARG A 125 2.07 -3.94 10.05
C ARG A 125 1.74 -3.42 8.66
N TYR A 126 2.33 -2.31 8.27
CA TYR A 126 2.22 -1.78 6.92
C TYR A 126 2.72 -2.80 5.86
N HIS A 127 3.90 -3.39 6.05
CA HIS A 127 4.47 -4.34 5.10
C HIS A 127 3.71 -5.67 5.04
N LEU A 128 3.16 -6.16 6.14
CA LEU A 128 2.26 -7.32 6.15
C LEU A 128 0.99 -7.03 5.34
N GLY A 129 0.42 -5.83 5.51
CA GLY A 129 -0.69 -5.36 4.67
C GLY A 129 -0.30 -5.17 3.20
N TYR A 130 0.93 -4.75 2.94
CA TYR A 130 1.44 -4.56 1.59
C TYR A 130 1.51 -5.88 0.83
N ILE A 131 1.96 -6.96 1.47
CA ILE A 131 1.98 -8.31 0.89
C ILE A 131 0.58 -8.71 0.41
N THR A 132 -0.44 -8.53 1.26
CA THR A 132 -1.82 -8.87 0.88
C THR A 132 -2.36 -7.95 -0.20
N PHE A 133 -2.03 -6.66 -0.15
CA PHE A 133 -2.43 -5.67 -1.16
C PHE A 133 -1.90 -6.00 -2.57
N VAL A 134 -0.63 -6.40 -2.69
CA VAL A 134 -0.03 -6.78 -3.98
C VAL A 134 -0.84 -7.91 -4.62
N TYR A 135 -1.24 -8.92 -3.85
CA TYR A 135 -2.08 -10.00 -4.35
C TYR A 135 -3.51 -9.56 -4.65
N GLU A 136 -4.20 -8.92 -3.69
CA GLU A 136 -5.62 -8.54 -3.81
C GLU A 136 -5.86 -7.55 -4.95
N SER A 137 -4.92 -6.64 -5.19
CA SER A 137 -5.01 -5.65 -6.27
C SER A 137 -5.08 -6.31 -7.66
N THR A 138 -4.51 -7.51 -7.84
CA THR A 138 -4.61 -8.25 -9.11
C THR A 138 -6.06 -8.59 -9.47
N THR A 139 -6.94 -8.73 -8.48
CA THR A 139 -8.36 -9.02 -8.70
C THR A 139 -9.09 -7.87 -9.41
N TRP A 140 -8.54 -6.65 -9.38
CA TRP A 140 -9.11 -5.49 -10.07
C TRP A 140 -8.97 -5.57 -11.60
N LEU A 141 -8.03 -6.37 -12.12
CA LEU A 141 -7.82 -6.52 -13.56
C LEU A 141 -9.10 -7.01 -14.24
N GLU A 142 -9.59 -8.17 -13.85
CA GLU A 142 -10.82 -8.76 -14.41
C GLU A 142 -12.09 -8.03 -13.94
N ARG A 143 -12.10 -7.55 -12.70
CA ARG A 143 -13.30 -6.96 -12.10
C ARG A 143 -13.62 -5.57 -12.63
N GLU A 144 -12.59 -4.78 -12.96
CA GLU A 144 -12.72 -3.37 -13.30
C GLU A 144 -11.95 -3.01 -14.58
N VAL A 145 -10.66 -3.30 -14.67
CA VAL A 145 -9.78 -2.78 -15.72
C VAL A 145 -10.17 -3.30 -17.11
N TYR A 146 -10.25 -4.63 -17.27
CA TYR A 146 -10.53 -5.26 -18.56
C TYR A 146 -11.96 -5.06 -19.06
N LYS A 147 -12.85 -4.54 -18.21
CA LYS A 147 -14.19 -4.09 -18.63
C LYS A 147 -14.18 -2.73 -19.31
N LEU A 148 -13.13 -1.94 -19.13
CA LEU A 148 -13.01 -0.56 -19.60
C LEU A 148 -11.91 -0.39 -20.66
N ALA A 149 -10.91 -1.26 -20.67
CA ALA A 149 -9.89 -1.37 -21.71
C ALA A 149 -9.45 -2.83 -21.80
N THR A 150 -9.64 -3.48 -22.96
CA THR A 150 -9.28 -4.89 -23.11
C THR A 150 -7.78 -5.09 -22.95
N LYS A 151 -7.35 -6.33 -22.68
CA LYS A 151 -5.92 -6.66 -22.62
C LYS A 151 -5.21 -6.28 -23.93
N GLU A 152 -5.85 -6.57 -25.06
CA GLU A 152 -5.33 -6.27 -26.39
C GLU A 152 -5.17 -4.76 -26.59
N GLU A 153 -6.16 -3.97 -26.19
CA GLU A 153 -6.09 -2.51 -26.25
C GLU A 153 -4.97 -1.98 -25.36
N MET A 154 -4.88 -2.42 -24.10
CA MET A 154 -3.87 -1.96 -23.14
C MET A 154 -2.44 -2.23 -23.61
N MET A 155 -2.21 -3.28 -24.39
CA MET A 155 -0.90 -3.57 -24.99
C MET A 155 -0.49 -2.54 -26.06
N THR A 156 -1.44 -1.76 -26.59
CA THR A 156 -1.18 -0.69 -27.55
C THR A 156 -0.93 0.68 -26.91
N PHE A 157 -1.05 0.81 -25.58
CA PHE A 157 -0.81 2.07 -24.91
C PHE A 157 0.69 2.41 -24.89
N GLU A 158 1.02 3.62 -25.30
CA GLU A 158 2.41 4.06 -25.48
C GLU A 158 3.12 4.32 -24.14
N GLY A 159 2.36 4.58 -23.08
CA GLY A 159 2.91 4.87 -21.76
C GLY A 159 1.85 5.24 -20.76
N ILE A 160 2.29 5.66 -19.58
CA ILE A 160 1.38 6.17 -18.55
C ILE A 160 0.76 7.50 -18.95
N LEU A 161 1.31 8.22 -19.94
CA LEU A 161 0.78 9.50 -20.44
C LEU A 161 -0.06 9.37 -21.71
N ASP A 162 -0.36 8.14 -22.16
CA ASP A 162 -1.25 7.92 -23.30
C ASP A 162 -2.64 8.50 -23.00
N ASP A 163 -3.19 9.34 -23.89
CA ASP A 163 -4.48 10.01 -23.67
C ASP A 163 -5.60 9.00 -23.39
N ARG A 164 -5.62 7.87 -24.10
CA ARG A 164 -6.62 6.81 -23.92
C ARG A 164 -6.54 6.16 -22.54
N PHE A 165 -5.35 6.15 -21.93
CA PHE A 165 -5.15 5.70 -20.56
C PHE A 165 -5.53 6.79 -19.56
N GLN A 166 -5.14 8.04 -19.82
CA GLN A 166 -5.40 9.19 -18.95
C GLN A 166 -6.89 9.52 -18.80
N GLU A 167 -7.66 9.41 -19.87
CA GLU A 167 -9.10 9.68 -19.88
C GLU A 167 -9.91 8.61 -19.13
N ARG A 168 -9.34 7.43 -18.88
CA ARG A 168 -10.01 6.31 -18.21
C ARG A 168 -9.58 6.20 -16.76
N PHE A 169 -10.16 7.06 -15.92
CA PHE A 169 -9.83 7.16 -14.49
C PHE A 169 -9.62 5.80 -13.79
N ARG A 170 -10.57 4.87 -13.91
CA ARG A 170 -10.46 3.56 -13.24
C ARG A 170 -9.37 2.67 -13.83
N VAL A 171 -9.16 2.68 -15.15
CA VAL A 171 -8.06 1.95 -15.79
C VAL A 171 -6.74 2.50 -15.27
N ARG A 172 -6.58 3.83 -15.29
CA ARG A 172 -5.40 4.52 -14.79
C ARG A 172 -5.12 4.19 -13.32
N CYS A 173 -6.05 4.52 -12.42
CA CYS A 173 -5.82 4.38 -10.98
C CYS A 173 -5.58 2.93 -10.56
N ARG A 174 -6.34 1.97 -11.09
CA ARG A 174 -6.17 0.55 -10.73
C ARG A 174 -4.89 -0.02 -11.31
N SER A 175 -4.62 0.19 -12.60
CA SER A 175 -3.42 -0.36 -13.23
C SER A 175 -2.15 0.27 -12.68
N SER A 176 -2.11 1.59 -12.43
CA SER A 176 -0.95 2.24 -11.82
C SER A 176 -0.69 1.73 -10.41
N ALA A 177 -1.71 1.59 -9.56
CA ALA A 177 -1.54 1.05 -8.21
C ALA A 177 -0.99 -0.40 -8.22
N ILE A 178 -1.49 -1.25 -9.14
CA ILE A 178 -0.95 -2.61 -9.34
C ILE A 178 0.51 -2.54 -9.79
N ILE A 179 0.82 -1.77 -10.84
CA ILE A 179 2.18 -1.68 -11.39
C ILE A 179 3.16 -1.15 -10.34
N ASN A 180 2.81 -0.08 -9.63
CA ASN A 180 3.66 0.54 -8.62
C ASN A 180 3.86 -0.40 -7.43
N SER A 181 2.82 -1.12 -7.00
CA SER A 181 2.95 -2.06 -5.88
C SER A 181 3.85 -3.26 -6.19
N PHE A 182 3.73 -3.84 -7.39
CA PHE A 182 4.64 -4.88 -7.84
C PHE A 182 6.07 -4.35 -8.00
N ALA A 183 6.25 -3.13 -8.54
CA ALA A 183 7.55 -2.52 -8.74
C ALA A 183 8.25 -2.28 -7.39
N PHE A 184 7.54 -1.70 -6.43
CA PHE A 184 8.06 -1.50 -5.07
C PHE A 184 8.39 -2.83 -4.39
N TYR A 185 7.51 -3.82 -4.48
CA TYR A 185 7.79 -5.17 -3.97
C TYR A 185 9.09 -5.72 -4.57
N SER A 186 9.24 -5.62 -5.89
CA SER A 186 10.44 -6.08 -6.59
C SER A 186 11.71 -5.33 -6.15
N LEU A 187 11.62 -4.01 -5.96
CA LEU A 187 12.76 -3.17 -5.58
C LEU A 187 13.26 -3.48 -4.15
N LYS A 188 12.38 -3.99 -3.29
CA LYS A 188 12.71 -4.46 -1.94
C LYS A 188 13.42 -5.83 -1.92
N GLY A 189 13.61 -6.49 -3.07
CA GLY A 189 14.35 -7.75 -3.17
C GLY A 189 13.71 -8.87 -2.33
N ASP A 190 14.48 -9.55 -1.48
CA ASP A 190 13.97 -10.63 -0.61
C ASP A 190 13.32 -10.11 0.69
N TYR A 191 13.19 -8.80 0.85
CA TYR A 191 12.80 -8.22 2.15
C TYR A 191 11.47 -8.75 2.64
N PHE A 192 10.42 -8.74 1.81
CA PHE A 192 9.07 -9.15 2.21
C PHE A 192 9.01 -10.60 2.66
N ILE A 193 9.58 -11.53 1.88
CA ILE A 193 9.59 -12.95 2.25
C ILE A 193 10.43 -13.20 3.52
N LYS A 194 11.58 -12.53 3.69
CA LYS A 194 12.42 -12.66 4.90
C LYS A 194 11.70 -12.09 6.14
N MET A 195 11.05 -10.93 5.98
CA MET A 195 10.25 -10.31 7.01
C MET A 195 9.09 -11.20 7.42
N PHE A 196 8.34 -11.74 6.45
CA PHE A 196 7.24 -12.65 6.69
C PHE A 196 7.70 -13.90 7.44
N LYS A 197 8.80 -14.54 7.02
CA LYS A 197 9.37 -15.72 7.70
C LYS A 197 9.77 -15.44 9.14
N ARG A 198 10.35 -14.26 9.40
CA ARG A 198 10.69 -13.83 10.76
C ARG A 198 9.44 -13.57 11.60
N TRP A 199 8.44 -12.92 11.01
CA TRP A 199 7.18 -12.66 11.69
C TRP A 199 6.46 -13.96 12.02
N SER A 200 6.29 -14.87 11.05
CA SER A 200 5.57 -16.14 11.20
C SER A 200 6.22 -17.07 12.23
N ALA A 201 7.55 -17.10 12.30
CA ALA A 201 8.29 -17.86 13.31
C ALA A 201 8.31 -17.19 14.70
N GLY A 202 8.03 -15.89 14.77
CA GLY A 202 8.02 -15.09 15.99
C GLY A 202 6.61 -14.72 16.42
N LYS A 203 6.37 -13.41 16.59
CA LYS A 203 5.09 -12.86 17.07
C LYS A 203 3.87 -13.20 16.19
N GLY A 204 4.09 -13.55 14.93
CA GLY A 204 3.08 -14.00 13.98
C GLY A 204 2.51 -15.37 14.32
N ALA A 205 3.27 -16.24 14.99
CA ALA A 205 2.90 -17.62 15.27
C ALA A 205 1.54 -17.75 15.95
N ALA A 206 1.23 -16.85 16.91
CA ALA A 206 -0.04 -16.83 17.63
C ALA A 206 -1.25 -16.49 16.75
N PHE A 207 -1.04 -15.79 15.63
CA PHE A 207 -2.09 -15.44 14.68
C PHE A 207 -2.32 -16.56 13.64
N LEU A 208 -1.29 -17.37 13.37
CA LEU A 208 -1.37 -18.49 12.43
C LEU A 208 -2.16 -19.68 12.99
N THR A 209 -2.07 -19.93 14.30
CA THR A 209 -2.75 -21.05 14.97
C THR A 209 -4.27 -20.84 15.12
N ARG A 210 -4.74 -19.59 15.03
CA ARG A 210 -6.15 -19.21 15.16
C ARG A 210 -6.98 -19.41 13.89
N MET A 211 -6.39 -19.89 12.79
CA MET A 211 -7.09 -20.08 11.51
C MET A 211 -7.71 -21.47 11.33
N ARG A 212 -8.22 -22.09 12.41
CA ARG A 212 -8.96 -23.35 12.34
C ARG A 212 -10.46 -23.11 12.28
#